data_AF-A0A7Y3AW66-F1
#
_entry.id   AF-A0A7Y3AW66-F1
#
_cell.length_a   1.000
_cell.length_b   1.000
_cell.length_c   1.000
_cell.angle_alpha   90.00
_cell.angle_beta   90.00
_cell.angle_gamma   90.00
#
_symmetry.space_group_name_H-M   'P 1'
#
loop_
_entity.id
_entity.type
_entity.pdbx_description
1 polymer ?
#
loop_
_entity_poly.entity_id
_entity_poly.type
_entity_poly.pdbx_seq_one_letter_code
_entity_poly.pdbx_strand_id
1 'polypeptide(L)'
;MKKRRIEVAVISDVHLGTPNCHADELMAYLSSIDPKKLILNGNIIDIWQFKNHFFPASHLKILKKIIGMASKGTEVIYITGNHDEKLRRFSDTRIGNLSIQDKLVLKLDGKKAWIFHGDVFDISFPQIKWLAKMGDTGFGLVLRFNRVFNRFFAKIGKEKYSLTGKIKSSVKNADKYISIFKQTAIETALAKGYDYVICGHIH
;
A
#
# COMPACT_ATOMS: atom_id res chain seq x y z
N MET A 1 -27.73 -3.73 -14.91
CA MET A 1 -27.55 -4.72 -13.82
C MET A 1 -27.66 -4.00 -12.48
N LYS A 2 -28.36 -4.58 -11.50
CA LYS A 2 -28.45 -4.02 -10.14
C LYS A 2 -27.09 -4.17 -9.45
N LYS A 3 -26.53 -3.07 -8.94
CA LYS A 3 -25.25 -3.11 -8.23
C LYS A 3 -25.38 -3.76 -6.86
N ARG A 4 -24.32 -4.43 -6.43
CA ARG A 4 -24.21 -5.07 -5.12
C ARG A 4 -23.83 -4.02 -4.06
N ARG A 5 -24.74 -3.76 -3.12
CA ARG A 5 -24.51 -2.83 -2.01
C ARG A 5 -23.64 -3.49 -0.95
N ILE A 6 -22.55 -2.84 -0.56
CA ILE A 6 -21.61 -3.34 0.45
C ILE A 6 -21.12 -2.19 1.33
N GLU A 7 -20.76 -2.48 2.57
CA GLU A 7 -20.27 -1.45 3.50
C GLU A 7 -18.86 -0.98 3.09
N VAL A 8 -17.96 -1.93 2.82
CA VAL A 8 -16.55 -1.66 2.53
C VAL A 8 -16.05 -2.55 1.40
N ALA A 9 -15.31 -1.97 0.48
CA ALA A 9 -14.47 -2.68 -0.49
C ALA A 9 -13.01 -2.29 -0.28
N VAL A 10 -12.11 -3.26 -0.28
CA VAL A 10 -10.66 -3.03 -0.24
C VAL A 10 -10.06 -3.59 -1.53
N ILE A 11 -9.29 -2.78 -2.24
CA ILE A 11 -8.61 -3.14 -3.51
C ILE A 11 -7.15 -2.73 -3.38
N SER A 12 -6.21 -3.56 -3.78
CA SER A 12 -4.76 -3.33 -3.67
C SER A 12 -4.06 -3.74 -4.95
N ASP A 13 -2.83 -3.24 -5.18
CA ASP A 13 -1.87 -3.77 -6.18
C ASP A 13 -2.45 -3.90 -7.60
N VAL A 14 -3.13 -2.83 -8.04
CA VAL A 14 -3.72 -2.74 -9.39
C VAL A 14 -2.65 -2.36 -10.43
N HIS A 15 -1.72 -1.48 -10.05
CA HIS A 15 -0.65 -0.95 -10.90
C HIS A 15 -1.14 -0.31 -12.21
N LEU A 16 -2.12 0.60 -12.14
CA LEU A 16 -2.53 1.41 -13.30
C LEU A 16 -1.33 2.18 -13.84
N GLY A 17 -1.04 2.00 -15.12
CA GLY A 17 0.17 2.54 -15.77
C GLY A 17 1.20 1.46 -16.10
N THR A 18 0.91 0.19 -15.79
CA THR A 18 1.70 -0.97 -16.24
C THR A 18 0.96 -1.79 -17.31
N PRO A 19 1.67 -2.48 -18.22
CA PRO A 19 1.03 -3.37 -19.21
C PRO A 19 0.28 -4.56 -18.60
N ASN A 20 0.65 -4.98 -17.39
CA ASN A 20 0.09 -6.17 -16.72
C ASN A 20 -1.17 -5.86 -15.90
N CYS A 21 -1.64 -4.61 -15.91
CA CYS A 21 -2.85 -4.23 -15.20
C CYS A 21 -4.09 -4.88 -15.82
N HIS A 22 -4.82 -5.66 -15.01
CA HIS A 22 -6.13 -6.27 -15.34
C HIS A 22 -7.26 -5.22 -15.31
N ALA A 23 -7.19 -4.27 -16.24
CA ALA A 23 -8.02 -3.07 -16.24
C ALA A 23 -9.51 -3.38 -16.49
N ASP A 24 -9.81 -4.30 -17.40
CA ASP A 24 -11.18 -4.62 -17.77
C ASP A 24 -11.90 -5.39 -16.65
N GLU A 25 -11.19 -6.30 -15.99
CA GLU A 25 -11.67 -7.03 -14.81
C GLU A 25 -11.94 -6.09 -13.64
N LEU A 26 -11.02 -5.15 -13.37
CA LEU A 26 -11.23 -4.14 -12.33
C LEU A 26 -12.41 -3.21 -12.67
N MET A 27 -12.53 -2.79 -13.92
CA MET A 27 -13.66 -1.97 -14.38
C MET A 27 -14.99 -2.71 -14.21
N ALA A 28 -15.04 -4.00 -14.58
CA ALA A 28 -16.20 -4.85 -14.40
C ALA A 28 -16.56 -4.99 -12.91
N TYR A 29 -15.58 -5.25 -12.05
CA TYR A 29 -15.77 -5.35 -10.61
C TYR A 29 -16.31 -4.04 -10.01
N LEU A 30 -15.64 -2.91 -10.25
CA LEU A 30 -16.08 -1.58 -9.77
C LEU A 30 -17.46 -1.19 -10.30
N SER A 31 -17.86 -1.73 -11.45
CA SER A 31 -19.19 -1.51 -12.02
C SER A 31 -20.27 -2.41 -11.43
N SER A 32 -19.89 -3.52 -10.83
CA SER A 32 -20.79 -4.46 -10.15
C SER A 32 -21.13 -4.06 -8.70
N ILE A 33 -20.38 -3.14 -8.07
CA ILE A 33 -20.53 -2.78 -6.65
C ILE A 33 -21.01 -1.34 -6.43
N ASP A 34 -21.61 -1.11 -5.26
CA ASP A 34 -22.03 0.20 -4.73
C ASP A 34 -21.62 0.30 -3.25
N PRO A 35 -20.31 0.50 -2.97
CA PRO A 35 -19.78 0.52 -1.61
C PRO A 35 -20.03 1.86 -0.90
N LYS A 36 -20.23 1.83 0.42
CA LYS A 36 -20.15 3.06 1.24
C LYS A 36 -18.71 3.56 1.35
N LYS A 37 -17.74 2.65 1.56
CA LYS A 37 -16.29 2.94 1.59
C LYS A 37 -15.56 2.12 0.54
N LEU A 38 -14.74 2.78 -0.28
CA LEU A 38 -13.79 2.15 -1.20
C LEU A 38 -12.36 2.48 -0.74
N ILE A 39 -11.67 1.47 -0.25
CA ILE A 39 -10.29 1.58 0.23
C ILE A 39 -9.37 1.07 -0.87
N LEU A 40 -8.48 1.93 -1.33
CA LEU A 40 -7.49 1.63 -2.34
C LEU A 40 -6.14 1.47 -1.62
N ASN A 41 -5.76 0.24 -1.29
CA ASN A 41 -4.71 -0.13 -0.34
C ASN A 41 -3.29 -0.18 -0.93
N GLY A 42 -2.91 0.87 -1.65
CA GLY A 42 -1.58 1.02 -2.24
C GLY A 42 -1.39 0.27 -3.55
N ASN A 43 -0.34 0.70 -4.26
CA ASN A 43 0.04 0.28 -5.60
C ASN A 43 -1.11 0.33 -6.60
N ILE A 44 -1.91 1.39 -6.53
CA ILE A 44 -3.07 1.56 -7.41
C ILE A 44 -2.64 2.21 -8.71
N ILE A 45 -1.69 3.15 -8.65
CA ILE A 45 -1.17 3.88 -9.81
C ILE A 45 0.34 3.75 -9.81
N ASP A 46 0.91 3.09 -10.79
CA ASP A 46 2.36 3.01 -10.90
C ASP A 46 2.92 4.34 -11.44
N ILE A 47 3.32 5.24 -10.54
CA ILE A 47 3.83 6.58 -10.88
C ILE A 47 5.22 6.50 -11.54
N TRP A 48 5.93 5.39 -11.36
CA TRP A 48 7.27 5.20 -11.88
C TRP A 48 7.23 4.98 -13.39
N GLN A 49 6.18 4.31 -13.87
CA GLN A 49 5.93 4.04 -15.28
C GLN A 49 5.42 5.24 -16.08
N PHE A 50 4.99 6.34 -15.43
CA PHE A 50 4.62 7.57 -16.15
C PHE A 50 5.78 8.17 -16.95
N LYS A 51 7.03 7.83 -16.61
CA LYS A 51 8.20 8.22 -17.41
C LYS A 51 8.16 7.68 -18.85
N ASN A 52 7.42 6.59 -19.09
CA ASN A 52 7.30 5.93 -20.39
C ASN A 52 6.07 6.39 -21.19
N HIS A 53 5.34 7.42 -20.75
CA HIS A 53 4.09 7.90 -21.37
C HIS A 53 3.00 6.81 -21.56
N PHE A 54 3.14 5.67 -20.87
CA PHE A 54 2.22 4.56 -20.99
C PHE A 54 1.07 4.72 -19.99
N PHE A 55 -0.06 5.25 -20.46
CA PHE A 55 -1.30 5.30 -19.68
C PHE A 55 -2.51 5.10 -20.61
N PRO A 56 -2.90 3.85 -20.86
CA PRO A 56 -3.97 3.55 -21.82
C PRO A 56 -5.33 4.08 -21.36
N ALA A 57 -6.24 4.28 -22.32
CA ALA A 57 -7.57 4.82 -22.06
C ALA A 57 -8.38 3.97 -21.07
N SER A 58 -8.17 2.66 -21.03
CA SER A 58 -8.80 1.74 -20.06
C SER A 58 -8.44 2.13 -18.61
N HIS A 59 -7.18 2.48 -18.34
CA HIS A 59 -6.74 2.88 -17.00
C HIS A 59 -7.35 4.23 -16.61
N LEU A 60 -7.43 5.17 -17.55
CA LEU A 60 -8.08 6.45 -17.31
C LEU A 60 -9.57 6.29 -17.01
N LYS A 61 -10.25 5.34 -17.67
CA LYS A 61 -11.66 5.03 -17.37
C LYS A 61 -11.82 4.54 -15.93
N ILE A 62 -10.89 3.75 -15.40
CA ILE A 62 -10.91 3.29 -14.00
C ILE A 62 -10.76 4.46 -13.03
N LEU A 63 -9.81 5.37 -13.27
CA LEU A 63 -9.68 6.58 -12.45
C LEU A 63 -10.96 7.42 -12.48
N LYS A 64 -11.54 7.64 -13.67
CA LYS A 64 -12.83 8.33 -13.82
C LYS A 64 -13.95 7.62 -13.08
N LYS A 65 -13.96 6.28 -13.08
CA LYS A 65 -14.94 5.46 -12.36
C LYS A 65 -14.83 5.69 -10.85
N ILE A 66 -13.63 5.63 -10.29
CA ILE A 66 -13.36 5.85 -8.87
C ILE A 66 -13.77 7.27 -8.45
N ILE A 67 -13.35 8.29 -9.20
CA ILE A 67 -13.74 9.69 -8.95
C ILE A 67 -15.26 9.84 -9.02
N GLY A 68 -15.90 9.23 -10.03
CA GLY A 68 -17.35 9.27 -10.17
C GLY A 68 -18.11 8.56 -9.04
N MET A 69 -17.52 7.54 -8.40
CA MET A 69 -18.06 6.95 -7.18
C MET A 69 -17.94 7.92 -6.01
N ALA A 70 -16.79 8.59 -5.86
CA ALA A 70 -16.59 9.61 -4.83
C ALA A 70 -17.61 10.76 -4.94
N SER A 71 -17.82 11.28 -6.15
CA SER A 71 -18.80 12.33 -6.43
C SER A 71 -20.26 11.91 -6.16
N LYS A 72 -20.55 10.60 -6.10
CA LYS A 72 -21.89 10.06 -5.83
C LYS A 72 -22.09 9.63 -4.37
N GLY A 73 -21.11 9.89 -3.50
CA GLY A 73 -21.24 9.66 -2.06
C GLY A 73 -20.42 8.49 -1.51
N THR A 74 -19.73 7.70 -2.35
CA THR A 74 -18.78 6.70 -1.85
C THR A 74 -17.59 7.39 -1.21
N GLU A 75 -17.25 7.05 0.04
CA GLU A 75 -16.02 7.51 0.68
C GLU A 75 -14.83 6.73 0.11
N VAL A 76 -13.95 7.39 -0.63
CA VAL A 76 -12.76 6.80 -1.23
C VAL A 76 -11.56 7.14 -0.36
N ILE A 77 -10.91 6.11 0.21
CA ILE A 77 -9.67 6.26 0.97
C ILE A 77 -8.53 5.62 0.18
N TYR A 78 -7.58 6.43 -0.26
CA TYR A 78 -6.38 5.99 -0.94
C TYR A 78 -5.25 5.86 0.09
N ILE A 79 -4.84 4.62 0.37
CA ILE A 79 -3.63 4.34 1.15
C ILE A 79 -2.47 4.23 0.17
N THR A 80 -1.38 4.94 0.44
CA THR A 80 -0.22 4.99 -0.45
C THR A 80 0.64 3.73 -0.35
N GLY A 81 1.08 3.19 -1.50
CA GLY A 81 2.10 2.15 -1.58
C GLY A 81 3.48 2.66 -1.99
N ASN A 82 4.41 1.75 -2.24
CA ASN A 82 5.76 2.07 -2.70
C ASN A 82 5.80 2.54 -4.17
N HIS A 83 4.95 1.99 -5.04
CA HIS A 83 4.83 2.47 -6.42
C HIS A 83 4.12 3.84 -6.50
N ASP A 84 3.37 4.21 -5.46
CA ASP A 84 2.65 5.47 -5.36
C ASP A 84 3.42 6.54 -4.56
N GLU A 85 4.72 6.38 -4.29
CA GLU A 85 5.47 7.19 -3.32
C GLU A 85 5.31 8.71 -3.53
N LYS A 86 5.20 9.18 -4.79
CA LYS A 86 4.98 10.61 -5.08
C LYS A 86 3.62 11.14 -4.62
N LEU A 87 2.65 10.27 -4.29
CA LEU A 87 1.39 10.64 -3.65
C LEU A 87 1.51 10.77 -2.13
N ARG A 88 2.54 10.19 -1.50
CA ARG A 88 2.76 10.34 -0.04
C ARG A 88 2.91 11.79 0.40
N ARG A 89 3.41 12.68 -0.46
CA ARG A 89 3.46 14.13 -0.19
C ARG A 89 2.08 14.78 -0.03
N PHE A 90 1.03 14.10 -0.47
CA PHE A 90 -0.36 14.51 -0.31
C PHE A 90 -1.08 13.65 0.74
N SER A 91 -0.36 12.85 1.53
CA SER A 91 -0.96 12.21 2.71
C SER A 91 -1.62 13.28 3.58
N ASP A 92 -2.76 12.92 4.16
CA ASP A 92 -3.66 13.79 4.93
C ASP A 92 -4.42 14.84 4.09
N THR A 93 -4.32 14.76 2.75
CA THR A 93 -5.16 15.57 1.87
C THR A 93 -6.55 14.95 1.74
N ARG A 94 -7.59 15.78 1.84
CA ARG A 94 -8.98 15.41 1.58
C ARG A 94 -9.59 16.35 0.53
N ILE A 95 -10.20 15.76 -0.50
CA ILE A 95 -10.91 16.46 -1.55
C ILE A 95 -12.31 15.83 -1.67
N GLY A 96 -13.31 16.48 -1.06
CA GLY A 96 -14.66 15.93 -0.95
C GLY A 96 -14.66 14.56 -0.25
N ASN A 97 -15.14 13.54 -0.95
CA ASN A 97 -15.19 12.16 -0.46
C ASN A 97 -13.92 11.35 -0.75
N LEU A 98 -12.88 11.95 -1.32
CA LEU A 98 -11.60 11.30 -1.54
C LEU A 98 -10.56 11.78 -0.52
N SER A 99 -9.86 10.84 0.11
CA SER A 99 -8.74 11.14 1.02
C SER A 99 -7.52 10.30 0.67
N ILE A 100 -6.33 10.85 0.92
CA ILE A 100 -5.06 10.15 0.75
C ILE A 100 -4.41 10.03 2.14
N GLN A 101 -3.99 8.82 2.52
CA GLN A 101 -3.46 8.52 3.84
C GLN A 101 -2.32 7.48 3.72
N ASP A 102 -1.48 7.33 4.74
CA ASP A 102 -0.46 6.26 4.77
C ASP A 102 -0.98 4.96 5.43
N LYS A 103 -2.07 5.04 6.19
CA LYS A 103 -2.75 3.90 6.84
C LYS A 103 -4.18 4.31 7.22
N LEU A 104 -5.03 3.33 7.50
CA LEU A 104 -6.38 3.55 8.00
C LEU A 104 -6.66 2.66 9.21
N VAL A 105 -7.29 3.21 10.24
CA VAL A 105 -7.93 2.42 11.30
C VAL A 105 -9.43 2.57 11.14
N LEU A 106 -10.10 1.47 10.77
CA LEU A 106 -11.52 1.44 10.49
C LEU A 106 -12.25 0.65 11.57
N LYS A 107 -13.30 1.24 12.15
CA LYS A 107 -14.17 0.52 13.08
C LYS A 107 -15.23 -0.25 12.29
N LEU A 108 -15.23 -1.57 12.40
CA LEU A 108 -16.17 -2.50 11.77
C LEU A 108 -16.86 -3.30 12.87
N ASP A 109 -18.17 -3.13 13.02
CA ASP A 109 -18.99 -3.88 13.98
C ASP A 109 -18.41 -3.92 15.41
N GLY A 110 -17.94 -2.75 15.88
CA GLY A 110 -17.34 -2.62 17.21
C GLY A 110 -15.83 -2.90 17.28
N LYS A 111 -15.27 -3.59 16.28
CA LYS A 111 -13.87 -3.98 16.19
C LYS A 111 -13.04 -3.01 15.37
N LYS A 112 -11.73 -2.92 15.62
CA LYS A 112 -10.78 -2.03 14.93
C LYS A 112 -9.96 -2.82 13.91
N ALA A 113 -10.15 -2.51 12.63
CA ALA A 113 -9.32 -3.00 11.54
C ALA A 113 -8.21 -2.01 11.22
N TRP A 114 -6.96 -2.46 11.26
CA TRP A 114 -5.80 -1.69 10.83
C TRP A 114 -5.42 -2.09 9.40
N ILE A 115 -5.44 -1.10 8.50
CA ILE A 115 -5.25 -1.27 7.07
C ILE A 115 -4.04 -0.44 6.64
N PHE A 116 -3.11 -1.08 5.94
CA PHE A 116 -1.91 -0.46 5.41
C PHE A 116 -1.41 -1.26 4.19
N HIS A 117 -0.55 -0.65 3.39
CA HIS A 117 -0.05 -1.30 2.18
C HIS A 117 0.92 -2.45 2.51
N GLY A 118 2.01 -2.16 3.24
CA GLY A 118 2.95 -3.18 3.75
C GLY A 118 4.41 -2.86 3.49
N ASP A 119 4.68 -1.96 2.55
CA ASP A 119 6.01 -1.51 2.14
C ASP A 119 6.88 -0.91 3.25
N VAL A 120 6.24 -0.35 4.28
CA VAL A 120 6.92 0.12 5.50
C VAL A 120 7.69 -0.98 6.25
N PHE A 121 7.35 -2.25 6.04
CA PHE A 121 8.06 -3.40 6.63
C PHE A 121 9.18 -3.96 5.75
N ASP A 122 9.24 -3.57 4.47
CA ASP A 122 10.26 -4.05 3.53
C ASP A 122 11.64 -3.39 3.74
N ILE A 123 11.70 -2.22 4.38
CA ILE A 123 12.91 -1.37 4.40
C ILE A 123 14.07 -1.93 5.25
N SER A 124 13.89 -2.88 6.19
CA SER A 124 15.01 -3.25 7.08
C SER A 124 14.97 -4.66 7.69
N PHE A 125 15.62 -5.63 7.02
CA PHE A 125 15.83 -6.99 7.51
C PHE A 125 16.80 -7.17 8.71
N PRO A 126 17.59 -6.19 9.16
CA PRO A 126 18.27 -6.30 10.46
C PRO A 126 17.84 -5.27 11.52
N GLN A 127 17.30 -4.11 11.13
CA GLN A 127 17.16 -2.96 12.04
C GLN A 127 15.84 -2.97 12.83
N ILE A 128 14.78 -3.60 12.29
CA ILE A 128 13.44 -3.60 12.88
C ILE A 128 13.39 -4.37 14.21
N LYS A 129 14.22 -5.41 14.39
CA LYS A 129 14.24 -6.22 15.63
C LYS A 129 14.59 -5.42 16.89
N TRP A 130 15.46 -4.42 16.78
CA TRP A 130 15.80 -3.53 17.89
C TRP A 130 14.78 -2.39 18.01
N LEU A 131 14.37 -1.81 16.87
CA LEU A 131 13.50 -0.64 16.82
C LEU A 131 12.05 -0.91 17.25
N ALA A 132 11.47 -2.07 16.92
CA ALA A 132 10.11 -2.44 17.37
C ALA A 132 10.01 -2.63 18.89
N LYS A 133 11.15 -2.85 19.57
CA LYS A 133 11.24 -2.99 21.02
C LYS A 133 11.26 -1.64 21.76
N MET A 134 11.31 -0.52 21.04
CA MET A 134 11.31 0.84 21.58
C MET A 134 10.05 1.57 21.10
N GLY A 135 8.97 1.54 21.90
CA GLY A 135 7.69 2.20 21.60
C GLY A 135 7.80 3.68 21.26
N ASP A 136 6.70 4.26 20.74
CA ASP A 136 6.34 5.61 20.25
C ASP A 136 7.41 6.70 19.91
N THR A 137 8.59 6.71 20.52
CA THR A 137 9.71 7.62 20.22
C THR A 137 10.59 7.14 19.05
N GLY A 138 10.59 5.84 18.73
CA GLY A 138 11.42 5.27 17.66
C GLY A 138 10.99 5.66 16.24
N PHE A 139 9.69 5.88 16.02
CA PHE A 139 9.11 6.15 14.70
C PHE A 139 9.63 7.46 14.07
N GLY A 140 9.87 8.49 14.89
CA GLY A 140 10.40 9.78 14.44
C GLY A 140 11.89 9.75 14.06
N LEU A 141 12.67 8.87 14.68
CA LEU A 141 14.11 8.70 14.39
C LEU A 141 14.34 7.97 13.07
N VAL A 142 13.48 7.00 12.72
CA VAL A 142 13.54 6.25 11.45
C VAL A 142 13.36 7.17 10.24
N LEU A 143 12.39 8.09 10.28
CA LEU A 143 12.15 9.05 9.20
C LEU A 143 13.31 10.04 9.01
N ARG A 144 14.03 10.38 10.09
CA ARG A 144 15.19 11.26 10.06
C ARG A 144 16.42 10.55 9.50
N PHE A 145 16.60 9.28 9.83
CA PHE A 145 17.69 8.45 9.31
C PHE A 145 17.52 8.12 7.83
N ASN A 146 16.30 7.82 7.36
CA ASN A 146 16.03 7.53 5.94
C ASN A 146 16.42 8.72 5.02
N ARG A 147 16.19 9.96 5.49
CA ARG A 147 16.54 11.18 4.76
C ARG A 147 18.05 11.45 4.69
N VAL A 148 18.82 10.99 5.68
CA VAL A 148 20.28 11.09 5.71
C VAL A 148 20.92 9.98 4.89
N PHE A 149 20.37 8.76 4.95
CA PHE A 149 20.87 7.60 4.23
C PHE A 149 20.71 7.74 2.70
N ASN A 150 19.55 8.26 2.23
CA ASN A 150 19.33 8.52 0.80
C ASN A 150 20.21 9.65 0.25
N ARG A 151 20.64 10.61 1.08
CA ARG A 151 21.64 11.62 0.68
C ARG A 151 23.06 11.06 0.60
N PHE A 152 23.35 10.00 1.33
CA PHE A 152 24.66 9.35 1.35
C PHE A 152 24.85 8.40 0.15
N PHE A 153 23.83 7.62 -0.21
CA PHE A 153 23.91 6.68 -1.33
C PHE A 153 23.81 7.31 -2.73
N ALA A 154 23.27 8.53 -2.85
CA ALA A 154 23.36 9.30 -4.08
C ALA A 154 24.81 9.67 -4.49
N LYS A 155 25.80 9.47 -3.59
CA LYS A 155 27.22 9.74 -3.86
C LYS A 155 28.07 8.51 -4.22
N ILE A 156 27.55 7.29 -4.10
CA ILE A 156 28.36 6.06 -4.24
C ILE A 156 27.72 5.17 -5.31
N GLY A 157 27.92 5.52 -6.58
CA GLY A 157 27.54 4.66 -7.70
C GLY A 157 28.46 3.45 -7.82
N LYS A 158 27.91 2.22 -7.82
CA LYS A 158 28.51 1.02 -8.42
C LYS A 158 27.54 -0.19 -8.53
N GLU A 159 27.82 -1.04 -9.52
CA GLU A 159 26.94 -2.04 -10.15
C GLU A 159 26.93 -3.49 -9.58
N LYS A 160 26.08 -4.32 -10.23
CA LYS A 160 25.39 -5.59 -9.91
C LYS A 160 26.23 -6.84 -9.57
N TYR A 161 25.58 -7.80 -8.86
CA TYR A 161 26.10 -9.12 -8.50
C TYR A 161 25.13 -10.29 -8.87
N SER A 162 25.67 -11.40 -9.37
CA SER A 162 25.04 -12.50 -10.15
C SER A 162 24.01 -13.41 -9.43
N LEU A 163 23.30 -14.25 -10.21
CA LEU A 163 21.91 -14.71 -9.95
C LEU A 163 21.65 -16.23 -9.74
N THR A 164 22.61 -17.15 -9.79
CA THR A 164 22.27 -18.60 -9.85
C THR A 164 22.53 -19.45 -8.60
N GLY A 165 23.04 -18.88 -7.50
CA GLY A 165 23.01 -19.52 -6.18
C GLY A 165 21.85 -19.08 -5.27
N LYS A 166 21.13 -18.00 -5.64
CA LYS A 166 20.19 -17.29 -4.78
C LYS A 166 18.83 -17.96 -4.65
N ILE A 167 18.41 -18.81 -5.59
CA ILE A 167 17.04 -19.32 -5.66
C ILE A 167 16.71 -20.25 -4.48
N LYS A 168 17.63 -21.14 -4.08
CA LYS A 168 17.41 -22.09 -2.97
C LYS A 168 17.53 -21.44 -1.58
N SER A 169 18.30 -20.36 -1.45
CA SER A 169 18.38 -19.53 -0.23
C SER A 169 17.26 -18.49 -0.14
N SER A 170 16.77 -17.97 -1.27
CA SER A 170 15.69 -16.97 -1.33
C SER A 170 14.36 -17.56 -0.85
N VAL A 171 14.05 -18.81 -1.15
CA VAL A 171 12.79 -19.45 -0.68
C VAL A 171 12.79 -19.62 0.85
N LYS A 172 13.87 -20.12 1.45
CA LYS A 172 13.99 -20.21 2.93
C LYS A 172 13.99 -18.84 3.62
N ASN A 173 14.48 -17.81 2.93
CA ASN A 173 14.46 -16.44 3.44
C ASN A 173 13.07 -15.79 3.32
N ALA A 174 12.28 -16.15 2.30
CA ALA A 174 10.92 -15.66 2.11
C ALA A 174 9.97 -16.17 3.21
N ASP A 175 10.01 -17.46 3.56
CA ASP A 175 9.19 -17.98 4.67
C ASP A 175 9.52 -17.31 6.00
N LYS A 176 10.82 -17.10 6.24
CA LYS A 176 11.31 -16.37 7.42
C LYS A 176 10.84 -14.92 7.39
N TYR A 177 10.83 -14.27 6.23
CA TYR A 177 10.34 -12.90 6.08
C TYR A 177 8.86 -12.79 6.44
N ILE A 178 8.03 -13.63 5.80
CA ILE A 178 6.60 -13.67 6.02
C ILE A 178 6.31 -13.91 7.50
N SER A 179 7.06 -14.82 8.14
CA SER A 179 6.93 -15.08 9.58
C SER A 179 7.26 -13.85 10.43
N ILE A 180 8.37 -13.15 10.14
CA ILE A 180 8.75 -11.93 10.87
C ILE A 180 7.72 -10.82 10.67
N PHE A 181 7.28 -10.61 9.42
CA PHE A 181 6.24 -9.64 9.09
C PHE A 181 4.96 -9.93 9.87
N LYS A 182 4.45 -11.17 9.78
CA LYS A 182 3.23 -11.60 10.49
C LYS A 182 3.37 -11.36 11.98
N GLN A 183 4.47 -11.80 12.59
CA GLN A 183 4.71 -11.63 14.01
C GLN A 183 4.71 -10.15 14.42
N THR A 184 5.44 -9.31 13.68
CA THR A 184 5.54 -7.87 13.96
C THR A 184 4.18 -7.18 13.80
N ALA A 185 3.41 -7.54 12.77
CA ALA A 185 2.09 -6.98 12.53
C ALA A 185 1.10 -7.39 13.62
N ILE A 186 1.13 -8.65 14.07
CA ILE A 186 0.31 -9.17 15.18
C ILE A 186 0.68 -8.46 16.48
N GLU A 187 1.96 -8.38 16.83
CA GLU A 187 2.42 -7.69 18.04
C GLU A 187 2.01 -6.23 18.05
N THR A 188 2.16 -5.54 16.92
CA THR A 188 1.73 -4.15 16.76
C THR A 188 0.22 -4.01 16.92
N ALA A 189 -0.55 -4.94 16.32
CA ALA A 189 -2.00 -4.96 16.43
C ALA A 189 -2.45 -5.15 17.87
N LEU A 190 -1.89 -6.13 18.59
CA LEU A 190 -2.18 -6.38 20.00
C LEU A 190 -1.83 -5.17 20.87
N ALA A 191 -0.63 -4.60 20.68
CA ALA A 191 -0.17 -3.44 21.44
C ALA A 191 -1.08 -2.20 21.24
N LYS A 192 -1.67 -2.04 20.04
CA LYS A 192 -2.56 -0.92 19.71
C LYS A 192 -4.05 -1.25 19.86
N GLY A 193 -4.38 -2.46 20.30
CA GLY A 193 -5.75 -2.93 20.46
C GLY A 193 -6.53 -2.99 19.16
N TYR A 194 -5.89 -3.44 18.07
CA TYR A 194 -6.53 -3.74 16.80
C TYR A 194 -6.95 -5.21 16.75
N ASP A 195 -8.14 -5.46 16.20
CA ASP A 195 -8.72 -6.79 16.06
C ASP A 195 -8.38 -7.43 14.71
N TYR A 196 -8.17 -6.61 13.68
CA TYR A 196 -7.87 -7.07 12.32
C TYR A 196 -6.65 -6.33 11.75
N VAL A 197 -5.89 -7.06 10.95
CA VAL A 197 -4.76 -6.56 10.15
C VAL A 197 -5.06 -6.84 8.69
N ILE A 198 -5.12 -5.80 7.86
CA ILE A 198 -5.31 -5.90 6.41
C ILE A 198 -4.09 -5.28 5.74
N CYS A 199 -3.28 -6.14 5.13
CA CYS A 199 -2.08 -5.77 4.38
C CYS A 199 -2.36 -5.93 2.88
N GLY A 200 -1.87 -5.01 2.07
CA GLY A 200 -1.99 -5.06 0.60
C GLY A 200 -0.92 -5.94 -0.04
N HIS A 201 0.33 -5.64 0.28
CA HIS A 201 1.51 -6.23 -0.34
C HIS A 201 2.59 -6.56 0.68
N ILE A 202 3.35 -7.63 0.42
CA ILE A 202 4.65 -7.92 1.04
C ILE A 202 5.58 -8.40 -0.09
N HIS A 203 6.82 -7.92 -0.13
CA HIS A 203 7.79 -8.32 -1.17
C HIS A 203 8.40 -9.71 -0.93
#